data_AF-A0A2H0XT59-F1
#
_entry.id   AF-A0A2H0XT59-F1
#
_cell.length_a   1.000
_cell.length_b   1.000
_cell.length_c   1.000
_cell.angle_alpha   90.00
_cell.angle_beta   90.00
_cell.angle_gamma   90.00
#
_symmetry.space_group_name_H-M   'P 1'
#
loop_
_entity.id
_entity.type
_entity.pdbx_description
1 polymer ?
#
loop_
_entity_poly.entity_id
_entity_poly.type
_entity_poly.pdbx_seq_one_letter_code
_entity_poly.pdbx_strand_id
1 'polypeptide(L)'
;MAACSAVNFDKVGRNLGWEMDRERIYTFDIVKGIAILFLIPMHSLIYQIGKNDPSLFDPLMSAIPEEVIFLLAPVIVLSLWGPIFTLITGANIAYGFLRVYRRDPNQSSAYILRRVLSAVLLILISRLTVFIFSGGMFENGTFSLFNFKIRYYADTLDSIALTGIIVPAFILFIINKMKSRKSADPDSNVVKPRHIYVGLAIITLIWFVFTPIVHAVKPHVFDELTRRNWKLPLMVFGKMTMGRFRFFPILGFGYVGAIIGSAIQCNEKFHKIRQTAVLFFGVTLVFFLMWVFVADNPFENIMSDNIPIIIQIMNLGAMTFATILMLGYYDYCRPERRLRRIEKTLTIRRFSIVSLTIYITESILAHGVYLFFEQFWKAAVSYVNQIPLLIWDATQIFVFMAVVFLIWIIIVRLWEKVDFIFSLEWITIKVMALFSGNKKARIDSHKILYGG
;
A
#
# COMPACT_ATOMS: atom_id res chain seq x y z
N MET A 1 -44.36 -3.36 -46.49
CA MET A 1 -44.34 -3.46 -45.01
C MET A 1 -43.24 -4.41 -44.61
N ALA A 2 -42.32 -3.91 -43.78
CA ALA A 2 -41.27 -4.57 -43.00
C ALA A 2 -40.31 -5.55 -43.70
N ALA A 3 -39.12 -5.02 -43.97
CA ALA A 3 -37.89 -5.76 -44.24
C ALA A 3 -37.35 -6.44 -42.97
N CYS A 4 -36.87 -7.67 -43.13
CA CYS A 4 -36.08 -8.39 -42.14
C CYS A 4 -34.63 -8.39 -42.66
N SER A 5 -33.78 -7.54 -42.09
CA SER A 5 -32.36 -7.44 -42.48
C SER A 5 -31.43 -7.90 -41.37
N ALA A 6 -30.55 -8.80 -41.77
CA ALA A 6 -29.16 -8.92 -41.34
C ALA A 6 -28.89 -9.36 -39.89
N VAL A 7 -28.74 -10.68 -39.77
CA VAL A 7 -27.65 -11.31 -39.01
C VAL A 7 -26.34 -10.58 -39.31
N ASN A 8 -25.69 -9.99 -38.31
CA ASN A 8 -24.27 -9.67 -38.41
C ASN A 8 -23.53 -10.12 -37.17
N PHE A 9 -22.63 -11.06 -37.42
CA PHE A 9 -21.77 -11.68 -36.45
C PHE A 9 -20.78 -10.64 -35.89
N ASP A 10 -20.94 -10.33 -34.61
CA ASP A 10 -19.89 -9.87 -33.66
C ASP A 10 -18.70 -10.85 -33.55
N LYS A 11 -18.50 -11.72 -34.54
CA LYS A 11 -17.35 -12.60 -34.70
C LYS A 11 -16.60 -12.20 -35.96
N VAL A 12 -15.72 -11.23 -35.83
CA VAL A 12 -14.35 -11.41 -36.31
C VAL A 12 -13.41 -10.69 -35.33
N GLY A 13 -13.02 -11.40 -34.26
CA GLY A 13 -11.98 -10.97 -33.32
C GLY A 13 -10.62 -10.78 -33.99
N ARG A 14 -10.40 -9.63 -34.62
CA ARG A 14 -9.12 -9.22 -35.21
C ARG A 14 -9.04 -7.68 -35.07
N ASN A 15 -8.71 -7.15 -33.90
CA ASN A 15 -7.30 -6.99 -33.52
C ASN A 15 -7.12 -6.77 -32.00
N LEU A 16 -7.49 -7.79 -31.21
CA LEU A 16 -6.99 -8.08 -29.84
C LEU A 16 -6.78 -6.87 -28.91
N GLY A 17 -7.77 -5.99 -28.83
CA GLY A 17 -7.93 -4.97 -27.80
C GLY A 17 -9.28 -5.20 -27.15
N TRP A 18 -9.32 -5.95 -26.06
CA TRP A 18 -10.53 -6.09 -25.25
C TRP A 18 -10.75 -4.73 -24.57
N GLU A 19 -11.73 -3.96 -25.05
CA GLU A 19 -12.14 -2.72 -24.39
C GLU A 19 -12.74 -3.07 -23.03
N MET A 20 -11.99 -2.76 -21.96
CA MET A 20 -12.48 -2.84 -20.60
C MET A 20 -13.44 -1.69 -20.33
N ASP A 21 -14.68 -1.84 -20.78
CA ASP A 21 -15.68 -0.80 -20.58
C ASP A 21 -16.16 -0.81 -19.11
N ARG A 22 -15.86 0.26 -18.38
CA ARG A 22 -16.24 0.49 -16.96
C ARG A 22 -15.85 -0.58 -15.93
N GLU A 23 -14.95 -1.51 -16.24
CA GLU A 23 -14.69 -2.62 -15.34
C GLU A 23 -13.77 -2.27 -14.16
N ARG A 24 -14.13 -2.80 -12.99
CA ARG A 24 -13.29 -2.79 -11.79
C ARG A 24 -12.06 -3.68 -12.03
N ILE A 25 -10.90 -3.24 -11.57
CA ILE A 25 -9.66 -4.02 -11.63
C ILE A 25 -9.57 -4.88 -10.38
N TYR A 26 -9.87 -6.18 -10.50
CA TYR A 26 -9.94 -7.07 -9.34
C TYR A 26 -8.55 -7.41 -8.80
N THR A 27 -7.51 -7.35 -9.63
CA THR A 27 -6.13 -7.56 -9.19
C THR A 27 -5.76 -6.67 -8.02
N PHE A 28 -6.13 -5.39 -8.06
CA PHE A 28 -5.79 -4.46 -6.98
C PHE A 28 -6.46 -4.83 -5.66
N ASP A 29 -7.69 -5.34 -5.71
CA ASP A 29 -8.37 -5.83 -4.51
C ASP A 29 -7.72 -7.12 -3.99
N ILE A 30 -7.36 -8.04 -4.88
CA ILE A 30 -6.76 -9.31 -4.50
C ILE A 30 -5.38 -9.10 -3.89
N VAL A 31 -4.51 -8.30 -4.52
CA VAL A 31 -3.16 -8.04 -4.00
C VAL A 31 -3.25 -7.31 -2.66
N LYS A 32 -4.15 -6.34 -2.52
CA LYS A 32 -4.39 -5.64 -1.25
C LYS A 32 -4.89 -6.61 -0.16
N GLY A 33 -5.82 -7.50 -0.48
CA GLY A 33 -6.31 -8.52 0.44
C GLY A 33 -5.22 -9.51 0.87
N ILE A 34 -4.37 -9.96 -0.06
CA ILE A 34 -3.20 -10.81 0.24
C ILE A 34 -2.25 -10.06 1.19
N ALA A 35 -1.93 -8.81 0.89
CA ALA A 35 -1.04 -8.01 1.74
C ALA A 35 -1.58 -7.87 3.17
N ILE A 36 -2.89 -7.68 3.34
CA ILE A 36 -3.52 -7.63 4.67
C ILE A 36 -3.48 -8.98 5.39
N LEU A 37 -3.70 -10.09 4.67
CA LEU A 37 -3.60 -11.43 5.24
C LEU A 37 -2.19 -11.74 5.77
N PHE A 38 -1.15 -11.25 5.09
CA PHE A 38 0.24 -11.35 5.59
C PHE A 38 0.54 -10.35 6.70
N LEU A 39 -0.07 -9.17 6.67
CA LEU A 39 0.15 -8.12 7.66
C LEU A 39 -0.30 -8.54 9.05
N ILE A 40 -1.43 -9.26 9.19
CA ILE A 40 -1.97 -9.70 10.49
C ILE A 40 -0.93 -10.51 11.31
N PRO A 41 -0.41 -11.66 10.83
CA PRO A 41 0.58 -12.42 11.59
C PRO A 41 1.88 -11.62 11.77
N MET A 42 2.31 -10.84 10.76
CA MET A 42 3.54 -10.05 10.87
C MET A 42 3.44 -8.92 11.90
N HIS A 43 2.32 -8.21 11.99
CA HIS A 43 2.13 -7.16 12.97
C HIS A 43 2.03 -7.73 14.38
N SER A 44 1.28 -8.81 14.59
CA SER A 44 1.25 -9.50 15.88
C SER A 44 2.65 -9.95 16.34
N LEU A 45 3.49 -10.44 15.41
CA LEU A 45 4.88 -10.79 15.70
C LEU A 45 5.74 -9.56 16.03
N ILE A 46 5.74 -8.54 15.17
CA ILE A 46 6.64 -7.38 15.30
C ILE A 46 6.23 -6.46 16.46
N TYR A 47 4.93 -6.13 16.56
CA TYR A 47 4.44 -5.14 17.51
C TYR A 47 4.13 -5.73 18.89
N GLN A 48 3.58 -6.94 18.99
CA GLN A 48 3.24 -7.51 20.31
C GLN A 48 4.39 -8.31 20.90
N ILE A 49 4.95 -9.25 20.14
CA ILE A 49 6.05 -10.08 20.64
C ILE A 49 7.37 -9.31 20.59
N GLY A 50 7.72 -8.75 19.43
CA GLY A 50 8.96 -8.00 19.24
C GLY A 50 8.95 -6.59 19.83
N LYS A 51 7.81 -6.12 20.37
CA LYS A 51 7.62 -4.76 20.95
C LYS A 51 8.13 -3.61 20.07
N ASN A 52 8.23 -3.83 18.75
CA ASN A 52 8.87 -2.93 17.79
C ASN A 52 10.29 -2.49 18.21
N ASP A 53 11.02 -3.36 18.91
CA ASP A 53 12.40 -3.16 19.34
C ASP A 53 13.34 -3.95 18.40
N PRO A 54 14.21 -3.29 17.63
CA PRO A 54 15.18 -3.97 16.78
C PRO A 54 16.10 -4.92 17.54
N SER A 55 16.39 -4.68 18.82
CA SER A 55 17.26 -5.55 19.63
C SER A 55 16.63 -6.90 19.96
N LEU A 56 15.30 -7.00 19.90
CA LEU A 56 14.56 -8.25 20.08
C LEU A 56 14.54 -9.12 18.82
N PHE A 57 15.01 -8.61 17.68
CA PHE A 57 14.94 -9.31 16.40
C PHE A 57 15.85 -10.54 16.36
N ASP A 58 17.14 -10.40 16.68
CA ASP A 58 18.07 -11.53 16.66
C ASP A 58 17.65 -12.61 17.68
N PRO A 59 17.25 -12.28 18.91
CA PRO A 59 16.63 -13.24 19.83
C PRO A 59 15.39 -13.93 19.22
N LEU A 60 14.50 -13.18 18.58
CA LEU A 60 13.28 -13.72 17.96
C LEU A 60 13.58 -14.68 16.81
N MET A 61 14.55 -14.35 15.96
CA MET A 61 14.96 -15.24 14.89
C MET A 61 15.69 -16.46 15.43
N SER A 62 16.54 -16.31 16.45
CA SER A 62 17.25 -17.43 17.06
C SER A 62 16.34 -18.41 17.81
N ALA A 63 15.16 -17.97 18.26
CA ALA A 63 14.17 -18.83 18.92
C ALA A 63 13.38 -19.71 17.93
N ILE A 64 13.46 -19.42 16.63
CA ILE A 64 12.81 -20.19 15.58
C ILE A 64 13.82 -21.22 15.04
N PRO A 65 13.48 -22.52 14.98
CA PRO A 65 14.37 -23.53 14.39
C PRO A 65 14.78 -23.14 12.96
N GLU A 66 16.04 -23.39 12.60
CA GLU A 66 16.59 -22.97 11.29
C GLU A 66 15.76 -23.51 10.12
N GLU A 67 15.25 -24.73 10.22
CA GLU A 67 14.39 -25.35 9.21
C GLU A 67 13.09 -24.57 9.01
N VAL A 68 12.55 -24.03 10.10
CA VAL A 68 11.35 -23.19 10.09
C VAL A 68 11.67 -21.82 9.52
N ILE A 69 12.86 -21.26 9.77
CA ILE A 69 13.30 -20.01 9.14
C ILE A 69 13.38 -20.17 7.62
N PHE A 70 13.97 -21.27 7.11
CA PHE A 70 14.00 -21.54 5.67
C PHE A 70 12.59 -21.65 5.07
N LEU A 71 11.66 -22.30 5.78
CA LEU A 71 10.26 -22.37 5.39
C LEU A 71 9.57 -21.00 5.41
N LEU A 72 9.90 -20.15 6.39
CA LEU A 72 9.34 -18.80 6.56
C LEU A 72 10.03 -17.73 5.72
N ALA A 73 11.20 -18.00 5.14
CA ALA A 73 11.97 -17.02 4.38
C ALA A 73 11.15 -16.30 3.29
N PRO A 74 10.27 -16.97 2.51
CA PRO A 74 9.39 -16.28 1.57
C PRO A 74 8.43 -15.30 2.27
N VAL A 75 7.89 -15.66 3.44
CA VAL A 75 7.00 -14.81 4.24
C VAL A 75 7.76 -13.61 4.80
N ILE A 76 8.97 -13.82 5.30
CA ILE A 76 9.85 -12.77 5.81
C ILE A 76 10.18 -11.77 4.70
N VAL A 77 10.51 -12.23 3.49
CA VAL A 77 10.76 -11.36 2.33
C VAL A 77 9.49 -10.59 1.96
N LEU A 78 8.32 -11.25 1.95
CA LEU A 78 7.04 -10.59 1.71
C LEU A 78 6.68 -9.56 2.79
N SER A 79 7.18 -9.69 4.03
CA SER A 79 6.99 -8.67 5.06
C SER A 79 7.70 -7.34 4.73
N LEU A 80 8.73 -7.38 3.89
CA LEU A 80 9.39 -6.17 3.37
C LEU A 80 8.53 -5.44 2.33
N TRP A 81 7.43 -6.06 1.87
CA TRP A 81 6.57 -5.53 0.82
C TRP A 81 5.46 -4.61 1.33
N GLY A 82 5.57 -4.07 2.55
CA GLY A 82 4.67 -3.00 3.00
C GLY A 82 4.43 -1.89 1.97
N PRO A 83 5.44 -1.43 1.18
CA PRO A 83 5.26 -0.42 0.13
C PRO A 83 4.31 -0.83 -1.02
N ILE A 84 3.86 -2.09 -1.08
CA ILE A 84 2.87 -2.56 -2.05
C ILE A 84 1.56 -1.75 -1.95
N PHE A 85 1.17 -1.33 -0.73
CA PHE A 85 -0.03 -0.51 -0.55
C PHE A 85 0.11 0.85 -1.25
N THR A 86 1.30 1.43 -1.23
CA THR A 86 1.63 2.69 -1.92
C THR A 86 1.58 2.51 -3.44
N LEU A 87 2.13 1.38 -3.94
CA LEU A 87 2.08 1.02 -5.35
C LEU A 87 0.64 0.83 -5.86
N ILE A 88 -0.18 0.02 -5.17
CA ILE A 88 -1.58 -0.22 -5.55
C ILE A 88 -2.40 1.06 -5.45
N THR A 89 -2.18 1.87 -4.41
CA THR A 89 -2.81 3.17 -4.25
C THR A 89 -2.51 4.08 -5.43
N GLY A 90 -1.23 4.20 -5.82
CA GLY A 90 -0.80 4.96 -6.98
C GLY A 90 -1.48 4.50 -8.27
N ALA A 91 -1.58 3.19 -8.49
CA ALA A 91 -2.27 2.62 -9.65
C ALA A 91 -3.77 2.96 -9.69
N ASN A 92 -4.48 2.75 -8.57
CA ASN A 92 -5.90 3.07 -8.46
C ASN A 92 -6.19 4.56 -8.66
N ILE A 93 -5.36 5.43 -8.10
CA ILE A 93 -5.53 6.88 -8.23
C ILE A 93 -5.27 7.32 -9.66
N ALA A 94 -4.20 6.85 -10.30
CA ALA A 94 -3.90 7.23 -11.68
C ALA A 94 -5.00 6.75 -12.64
N TYR A 95 -5.46 5.50 -12.49
CA TYR A 95 -6.58 4.95 -13.26
C TYR A 95 -7.85 5.80 -13.07
N GLY A 96 -8.24 6.06 -11.82
CA GLY A 96 -9.44 6.83 -11.51
C GLY A 96 -9.36 8.30 -11.93
N PHE A 97 -8.21 8.94 -11.72
CA PHE A 97 -7.97 10.33 -12.10
C PHE A 97 -8.05 10.52 -13.61
N LEU A 98 -7.35 9.69 -14.39
CA LEU A 98 -7.36 9.77 -15.85
C LEU A 98 -8.75 9.49 -16.43
N ARG A 99 -9.55 8.64 -15.78
CA ARG A 99 -10.95 8.43 -16.15
C ARG A 99 -11.80 9.68 -15.93
N VAL A 100 -11.65 10.36 -14.79
CA VAL A 100 -12.34 11.63 -14.52
C VAL A 100 -11.88 12.70 -15.51
N TYR A 101 -10.58 12.83 -15.71
CA TYR A 101 -9.98 13.80 -16.63
C TYR A 101 -10.50 13.62 -18.08
N ARG A 102 -10.58 12.38 -18.58
CA ARG A 102 -11.10 12.10 -19.92
C ARG A 102 -12.58 12.39 -20.07
N ARG A 103 -13.37 12.22 -19.01
CA ARG A 103 -14.81 12.50 -19.03
C ARG A 103 -15.08 14.01 -18.96
N ASP A 104 -14.40 14.69 -18.05
CA ASP A 104 -14.53 16.13 -17.84
C ASP A 104 -13.24 16.69 -17.22
N PRO A 105 -12.38 17.36 -18.03
CA PRO A 105 -11.15 17.97 -17.55
C PRO A 105 -11.38 18.98 -16.41
N ASN A 106 -12.52 19.67 -16.37
CA ASN A 106 -12.82 20.69 -15.35
C ASN A 106 -13.05 20.07 -13.97
N GLN A 107 -13.44 18.79 -13.90
CA GLN A 107 -13.61 18.07 -12.63
C GLN A 107 -12.29 17.56 -12.04
N SER A 108 -11.16 17.72 -12.73
CA SER A 108 -9.87 17.20 -12.31
C SER A 108 -9.33 17.87 -11.05
N SER A 109 -9.53 19.18 -10.90
CA SER A 109 -9.17 19.93 -9.68
C SER A 109 -10.03 19.51 -8.50
N ALA A 110 -11.34 19.34 -8.71
CA ALA A 110 -12.26 18.82 -7.69
C ALA A 110 -11.89 17.40 -7.25
N TYR A 111 -11.40 16.56 -8.17
CA TYR A 111 -10.87 15.24 -7.82
C TYR A 111 -9.66 15.34 -6.89
N ILE A 112 -8.68 16.19 -7.20
CA ILE A 112 -7.49 16.39 -6.36
C ILE A 112 -7.91 16.92 -4.98
N LEU A 113 -8.83 17.87 -4.92
CA LEU A 113 -9.35 18.39 -3.65
C LEU A 113 -10.00 17.29 -2.79
N ARG A 114 -10.80 16.41 -3.40
CA ARG A 114 -11.37 15.24 -2.70
C ARG A 114 -10.28 14.30 -2.17
N ARG A 115 -9.16 14.17 -2.89
CA ARG A 115 -8.00 13.38 -2.42
C ARG A 115 -7.25 14.06 -1.28
N VAL A 116 -7.12 15.38 -1.29
CA VAL A 116 -6.57 16.15 -0.16
C VAL A 116 -7.45 15.94 1.08
N LEU A 117 -8.77 16.07 0.95
CA LEU A 117 -9.70 15.81 2.06
C LEU A 117 -9.60 14.38 2.58
N SER A 118 -9.51 13.40 1.67
CA SER A 118 -9.29 11.99 2.03
C SER A 118 -7.98 11.78 2.81
N ALA A 119 -6.90 12.43 2.38
CA ALA A 119 -5.59 12.31 3.01
C ALA A 119 -5.60 12.92 4.42
N VAL A 120 -6.19 14.11 4.58
CA VAL A 120 -6.36 14.76 5.88
C VAL A 120 -7.19 13.88 6.82
N LEU A 121 -8.31 13.32 6.34
CA LEU A 121 -9.16 12.43 7.13
C LEU A 121 -8.41 11.16 7.54
N LEU A 122 -7.67 10.55 6.63
CA LEU A 122 -6.91 9.33 6.90
C LEU A 122 -5.80 9.57 7.93
N ILE A 123 -5.06 10.67 7.83
CA ILE A 123 -4.06 11.07 8.83
C ILE A 123 -4.75 11.34 10.17
N LEU A 124 -5.87 12.08 10.18
CA LEU A 124 -6.61 12.37 11.41
C LEU A 124 -7.09 11.10 12.11
N ILE A 125 -7.70 10.17 11.37
CA ILE A 125 -8.14 8.87 11.90
C ILE A 125 -6.96 8.11 12.49
N SER A 126 -5.84 8.03 11.77
CA SER A 126 -4.62 7.38 12.28
C SER A 126 -4.14 7.98 13.60
N ARG A 127 -4.11 9.33 13.70
CA ARG A 127 -3.71 10.03 14.93
C ARG A 127 -4.68 9.81 16.07
N LEU A 128 -5.99 9.86 15.79
CA LEU A 128 -7.02 9.61 16.79
C LEU A 128 -6.93 8.18 17.33
N THR A 129 -6.70 7.18 16.49
CA THR A 129 -6.51 5.81 16.97
C THR A 129 -5.29 5.71 17.88
N VAL A 130 -4.14 6.22 17.46
CA VAL A 130 -2.93 6.18 18.32
C VAL A 130 -3.16 6.93 19.62
N PHE A 131 -3.88 8.05 19.60
CA PHE A 131 -4.23 8.78 20.81
C PHE A 131 -5.14 7.96 21.74
N ILE A 132 -6.19 7.35 21.20
CA ILE A 132 -7.17 6.57 21.98
C ILE A 132 -6.54 5.30 22.55
N PHE A 133 -5.73 4.59 21.78
CA PHE A 133 -5.29 3.24 22.10
C PHE A 133 -3.82 3.13 22.53
N SER A 134 -2.97 4.11 22.19
CA SER A 134 -1.54 4.13 22.55
C SER A 134 -1.13 5.36 23.36
N GLY A 135 -1.99 6.37 23.49
CA GLY A 135 -1.67 7.69 24.06
C GLY A 135 -2.06 7.89 25.53
N GLY A 136 -2.44 6.84 26.25
CA GLY A 136 -2.63 6.91 27.70
C GLY A 136 -4.07 6.97 28.22
N MET A 137 -5.12 6.63 27.43
CA MET A 137 -6.41 6.31 28.06
C MET A 137 -6.38 4.94 28.76
N PHE A 138 -5.51 4.02 28.33
CA PHE A 138 -5.43 2.64 28.84
C PHE A 138 -4.00 2.14 29.08
N GLU A 139 -3.02 3.04 29.22
CA GLU A 139 -1.64 2.64 29.52
C GLU A 139 -1.44 2.63 31.05
N ASN A 140 -1.09 1.47 31.60
CA ASN A 140 -0.73 1.27 33.02
C ASN A 140 -1.78 1.71 34.07
N GLY A 141 -3.08 1.65 33.74
CA GLY A 141 -4.15 1.98 34.69
C GLY A 141 -4.22 3.47 35.09
N THR A 142 -3.47 4.34 34.42
CA THR A 142 -3.49 5.79 34.65
C THR A 142 -4.07 6.52 33.45
N PHE A 143 -5.08 7.36 33.69
CA PHE A 143 -5.73 8.16 32.66
C PHE A 143 -4.95 9.46 32.43
N SER A 144 -4.04 9.50 31.45
CA SER A 144 -3.32 10.72 31.08
C SER A 144 -3.96 11.35 29.83
N LEU A 145 -4.80 12.36 30.04
CA LEU A 145 -5.62 12.97 28.98
C LEU A 145 -4.84 13.72 27.89
N PHE A 146 -3.54 14.02 28.09
CA PHE A 146 -2.80 14.97 27.23
C PHE A 146 -1.31 14.64 26.97
N ASN A 147 -0.90 13.38 26.83
CA ASN A 147 0.46 13.08 26.35
C ASN A 147 0.51 12.96 24.83
N PHE A 148 0.32 14.08 24.12
CA PHE A 148 0.38 14.10 22.66
C PHE A 148 1.84 14.10 22.18
N LYS A 149 2.41 12.92 21.92
CA LYS A 149 3.73 12.80 21.28
C LYS A 149 3.61 13.01 19.77
N ILE A 150 4.20 14.10 19.27
CA ILE A 150 4.32 14.35 17.83
C ILE A 150 5.23 13.29 17.22
N ARG A 151 4.69 12.49 16.30
CA ARG A 151 5.45 11.46 15.56
C ARG A 151 6.16 12.08 14.36
N TYR A 152 7.49 12.14 14.44
CA TYR A 152 8.35 12.67 13.39
C TYR A 152 8.60 11.69 12.23
N TYR A 153 8.50 10.37 12.46
CA TYR A 153 8.68 9.36 11.41
C TYR A 153 7.41 9.10 10.61
N ALA A 154 7.56 8.69 9.35
CA ALA A 154 6.46 8.35 8.46
C ALA A 154 6.05 6.88 8.57
N ASP A 155 4.74 6.63 8.51
CA ASP A 155 4.14 5.32 8.44
C ASP A 155 3.48 5.06 7.07
N THR A 156 2.96 3.84 6.88
CA THR A 156 2.32 3.43 5.63
C THR A 156 1.18 4.37 5.24
N LEU A 157 0.40 4.84 6.23
CA LEU A 157 -0.75 5.71 6.02
C LEU A 157 -0.35 7.09 5.54
N ASP A 158 0.73 7.66 6.08
CA ASP A 158 1.30 8.92 5.58
C ASP A 158 1.69 8.79 4.09
N SER A 159 2.34 7.67 3.72
CA SER A 159 2.80 7.45 2.35
C SER A 159 1.64 7.26 1.36
N ILE A 160 0.57 6.57 1.77
CA ILE A 160 -0.67 6.39 1.00
C ILE A 160 -1.37 7.74 0.82
N ALA A 161 -1.52 8.51 1.91
CA ALA A 161 -2.17 9.82 1.91
C ALA A 161 -1.45 10.79 0.95
N LEU A 162 -0.12 10.84 1.03
CA LEU A 162 0.67 11.72 0.19
C LEU A 162 0.66 11.29 -1.29
N THR A 163 0.75 9.98 -1.56
CA THR A 163 0.57 9.42 -2.91
C THR A 163 -0.81 9.79 -3.49
N GLY A 164 -1.84 9.81 -2.62
CA GLY A 164 -3.18 10.36 -2.84
C GLY A 164 -3.22 11.70 -3.57
N ILE A 165 -2.30 12.58 -3.21
CA ILE A 165 -2.28 13.99 -3.63
C ILE A 165 -1.25 14.18 -4.76
N ILE A 166 -0.02 13.70 -4.56
CA ILE A 166 1.10 14.01 -5.45
C ILE A 166 0.91 13.36 -6.82
N VAL A 167 0.49 12.09 -6.88
CA VAL A 167 0.33 11.38 -8.16
C VAL A 167 -0.62 12.11 -9.12
N PRO A 168 -1.89 12.41 -8.75
CA PRO A 168 -2.81 13.07 -9.68
C PRO A 168 -2.37 14.50 -10.00
N ALA A 169 -1.77 15.23 -9.04
CA ALA A 169 -1.20 16.55 -9.28
C ALA A 169 -0.06 16.50 -10.32
N PHE A 170 0.81 15.50 -10.24
CA PHE A 170 1.92 15.33 -11.17
C PHE A 170 1.45 14.90 -12.57
N ILE A 171 0.46 14.00 -12.65
CA ILE A 171 -0.17 13.64 -13.92
C ILE A 171 -0.80 14.89 -14.57
N LEU A 172 -1.53 15.70 -13.79
CA LEU A 172 -2.11 16.95 -14.28
C LEU A 172 -1.05 17.94 -14.76
N PHE A 173 0.05 18.07 -14.02
CA PHE A 173 1.19 18.91 -14.40
C PHE A 173 1.80 18.47 -15.75
N ILE A 174 2.04 17.17 -15.94
CA ILE A 174 2.54 16.63 -17.21
C ILE A 174 1.57 16.97 -18.36
N ILE A 175 0.28 16.71 -18.16
CA ILE A 175 -0.76 16.97 -19.15
C ILE A 175 -0.78 18.46 -19.54
N ASN A 176 -0.80 19.36 -18.56
CA ASN A 176 -0.86 20.80 -18.80
C ASN A 176 0.40 21.32 -19.51
N LYS A 177 1.59 20.86 -19.09
CA LYS A 177 2.86 21.23 -19.71
C LYS A 177 2.92 20.80 -21.18
N MET A 178 2.33 19.64 -21.51
CA MET A 178 2.27 19.18 -22.89
C MET A 178 1.27 19.95 -23.75
N LYS A 179 0.10 20.30 -23.20
CA LYS A 179 -0.87 21.15 -23.90
C LYS A 179 -0.28 22.51 -24.25
N SER A 180 0.42 23.13 -23.30
CA SER A 180 1.10 24.42 -23.52
C SER A 180 2.13 24.38 -24.67
N ARG A 181 2.84 23.25 -24.84
CA ARG A 181 3.79 23.07 -25.97
C ARG A 181 3.15 22.80 -27.32
N LYS A 182 1.91 22.29 -27.34
CA LYS A 182 1.16 21.90 -28.55
C LYS A 182 0.19 22.97 -29.04
N SER A 183 0.15 24.14 -28.40
CA SER A 183 -0.77 25.24 -28.72
C SER A 183 -0.62 25.84 -30.15
N ALA A 184 0.21 25.25 -31.01
CA ALA A 184 0.29 25.57 -32.44
C ALA A 184 -0.63 24.71 -33.33
N ASP A 185 -1.23 23.61 -32.82
CA ASP A 185 -2.08 22.71 -33.62
C ASP A 185 -3.36 22.29 -32.84
N PRO A 186 -4.52 22.92 -33.13
CA PRO A 186 -5.76 22.77 -32.35
C PRO A 186 -6.40 21.36 -32.42
N ASP A 187 -6.09 20.55 -33.43
CA ASP A 187 -6.62 19.18 -33.57
C ASP A 187 -5.79 18.12 -32.83
N SER A 188 -4.62 18.46 -32.28
CA SER A 188 -3.70 17.50 -31.64
C SER A 188 -3.92 17.28 -30.13
N ASN A 189 -5.09 17.67 -29.62
CA ASN A 189 -5.44 17.78 -28.18
C ASN A 189 -5.37 16.47 -27.36
N VAL A 190 -5.07 15.34 -27.99
CA VAL A 190 -4.85 14.06 -27.30
C VAL A 190 -3.41 13.97 -26.80
N VAL A 191 -3.24 14.07 -25.48
CA VAL A 191 -1.96 13.78 -24.81
C VAL A 191 -1.64 12.30 -25.00
N LYS A 192 -0.53 12.00 -25.70
CA LYS A 192 -0.08 10.62 -25.89
C LYS A 192 0.31 10.01 -24.53
N PRO A 193 -0.27 8.86 -24.14
CA PRO A 193 -0.03 8.21 -22.84
C PRO A 193 1.44 8.00 -22.48
N ARG A 194 2.28 7.78 -23.51
CA ARG A 194 3.74 7.62 -23.38
C ARG A 194 4.41 8.71 -22.54
N HIS A 195 3.96 9.96 -22.63
CA HIS A 195 4.59 11.06 -21.89
C HIS A 195 4.29 11.02 -20.40
N ILE A 196 3.11 10.52 -20.02
CA ILE A 196 2.76 10.28 -18.61
C ILE A 196 3.68 9.20 -18.06
N TYR A 197 3.89 8.11 -18.82
CA TYR A 197 4.79 7.01 -18.40
C TYR A 197 6.23 7.48 -18.23
N VAL A 198 6.76 8.21 -19.23
CA VAL A 198 8.13 8.72 -19.19
C VAL A 198 8.30 9.75 -18.08
N GLY A 199 7.35 10.67 -17.90
CA GLY A 199 7.40 11.65 -16.82
C GLY A 199 7.41 11.01 -15.43
N LEU A 200 6.54 10.02 -15.21
CA LEU A 200 6.49 9.25 -13.96
C LEU A 200 7.75 8.39 -13.75
N ALA A 201 8.33 7.83 -14.81
CA ALA A 201 9.57 7.07 -14.72
C ALA A 201 10.77 7.96 -14.36
N ILE A 202 10.88 9.14 -14.99
CA ILE A 202 11.92 10.13 -14.69
C ILE A 202 11.83 10.59 -13.24
N ILE A 203 10.64 10.97 -12.76
CA ILE A 203 10.50 11.41 -11.35
C ILE A 203 10.79 10.27 -10.37
N THR A 204 10.46 9.02 -10.71
CA THR A 204 10.83 7.85 -9.90
C THR A 204 12.35 7.73 -9.81
N LEU A 205 13.05 7.81 -10.95
CA LEU A 205 14.51 7.75 -10.98
C LEU A 205 15.14 8.88 -10.15
N ILE A 206 14.66 10.11 -10.34
CA ILE A 206 15.07 11.26 -9.53
C ILE A 206 14.86 10.97 -8.04
N TRP A 207 13.71 10.43 -7.65
CA TRP A 207 13.40 10.15 -6.25
C TRP A 207 14.40 9.18 -5.61
N PHE A 208 14.74 8.09 -6.31
CA PHE A 208 15.74 7.12 -5.84
C PHE A 208 17.16 7.69 -5.83
N VAL A 209 17.56 8.44 -6.87
CA VAL A 209 18.89 9.06 -6.95
C VAL A 209 19.10 10.14 -5.88
N PHE A 210 18.07 10.89 -5.53
CA PHE A 210 18.14 11.90 -4.48
C PHE A 210 18.06 11.32 -3.06
N THR A 211 17.59 10.08 -2.90
CA THR A 211 17.42 9.47 -1.56
C THR A 211 18.73 9.44 -0.75
N PRO A 212 19.88 8.97 -1.27
CA PRO A 212 21.15 9.01 -0.54
C PRO A 212 21.55 10.43 -0.10
N ILE A 213 21.35 11.43 -0.97
CA ILE A 213 21.68 12.84 -0.70
C ILE A 213 20.86 13.35 0.48
N VAL A 214 19.55 13.10 0.45
CA VAL A 214 18.64 13.50 1.52
C VAL A 214 19.02 12.83 2.85
N HIS A 215 19.49 11.57 2.83
CA HIS A 215 19.97 10.89 4.03
C HIS A 215 21.30 11.43 4.55
N ALA A 216 22.25 11.77 3.67
CA ALA A 216 23.52 12.35 4.07
C ALA A 216 23.35 13.73 4.73
N VAL A 217 22.40 14.52 4.24
CA VAL A 217 22.10 15.87 4.74
C VAL A 217 21.26 15.83 6.03
N LYS A 218 20.64 14.69 6.36
CA LYS A 218 19.71 14.54 7.49
C LYS A 218 20.27 15.04 8.82
N PRO A 219 21.47 14.65 9.30
CA PRO A 219 21.96 15.07 10.61
C PRO A 219 22.07 16.60 10.73
N HIS A 220 22.63 17.24 9.70
CA HIS A 220 22.81 18.68 9.64
C HIS A 220 21.48 19.45 9.69
N VAL A 221 20.49 19.01 8.91
CA VAL A 221 19.16 19.65 8.90
C VAL A 221 18.43 19.42 10.22
N PHE A 222 18.54 18.23 10.81
CA PHE A 222 17.93 17.95 12.11
C PHE A 222 18.51 18.81 13.22
N ASP A 223 19.84 18.95 13.28
CA ASP A 223 20.51 19.78 14.28
C ASP A 223 20.11 21.25 14.14
N GLU A 224 20.09 21.78 12.92
CA GLU A 224 19.74 23.18 12.69
C GLU A 224 18.27 23.47 13.03
N LEU A 225 17.35 22.60 12.60
CA LEU A 225 15.92 22.76 12.91
C LEU A 225 15.63 22.60 14.40
N THR A 226 16.38 21.73 15.08
CA THR A 226 16.28 21.55 16.54
C THR A 226 16.81 22.78 17.28
N ARG A 227 17.98 23.28 16.90
CA ARG A 227 18.58 24.50 17.47
C ARG A 227 17.66 25.71 17.32
N ARG A 228 16.97 25.85 16.18
CA ARG A 228 16.00 26.92 15.92
C ARG A 228 14.61 26.66 16.49
N ASN A 229 14.36 25.51 17.12
CA ASN A 229 13.05 25.09 17.61
C ASN A 229 11.94 25.09 16.53
N TRP A 230 12.30 24.81 15.28
CA TRP A 230 11.38 24.79 14.14
C TRP A 230 10.66 23.42 14.04
N LYS A 231 9.68 23.22 14.91
CA LYS A 231 8.97 21.93 15.07
C LYS A 231 8.23 21.46 13.81
N LEU A 232 7.59 22.36 13.07
CA LEU A 232 6.82 22.01 11.87
C LEU A 232 7.73 21.57 10.71
N PRO A 233 8.76 22.35 10.31
CA PRO A 233 9.75 21.89 9.34
C PRO A 233 10.44 20.59 9.76
N LEU A 234 10.77 20.43 11.05
CA LEU A 234 11.36 19.21 11.59
C LEU A 234 10.43 18.01 11.40
N MET A 235 9.13 18.19 11.62
CA MET A 235 8.12 17.15 11.37
C MET A 235 8.05 16.79 9.88
N VAL A 236 7.97 17.78 8.99
CA VAL A 236 7.89 17.53 7.54
C VAL A 236 9.14 16.80 7.04
N PHE A 237 10.33 17.29 7.42
CA PHE A 237 11.59 16.69 7.02
C PHE A 237 11.80 15.31 7.68
N GLY A 238 11.31 15.11 8.91
CA GLY A 238 11.24 13.80 9.54
C GLY A 238 10.41 12.81 8.74
N LYS A 239 9.21 13.18 8.28
CA LYS A 239 8.37 12.32 7.43
C LYS A 239 9.04 11.96 6.10
N MET A 240 9.88 12.86 5.58
CA MET A 240 10.64 12.61 4.36
C MET A 240 11.78 11.60 4.57
N THR A 241 12.36 11.50 5.77
CA THR A 241 13.66 10.84 6.00
C THR A 241 13.67 9.76 7.10
N MET A 242 12.64 9.65 7.93
CA MET A 242 12.57 8.76 9.09
C MET A 242 11.41 7.76 9.00
N GLY A 243 11.66 6.56 9.50
CA GLY A 243 10.72 5.43 9.50
C GLY A 243 10.80 4.59 8.23
N ARG A 244 10.36 3.34 8.34
CA ARG A 244 10.34 2.37 7.24
C ARG A 244 9.53 2.82 6.02
N PHE A 245 8.55 3.70 6.22
CA PHE A 245 7.65 4.21 5.17
C PHE A 245 7.91 5.68 4.79
N ARG A 246 9.10 6.18 5.08
CA ARG A 246 9.56 7.52 4.69
C ARG A 246 9.36 7.83 3.22
N PHE A 247 9.04 9.09 2.91
CA PHE A 247 8.70 9.46 1.53
C PHE A 247 9.85 9.25 0.54
N PHE A 248 11.11 9.31 1.00
CA PHE A 248 12.29 8.94 0.21
C PHE A 248 12.80 7.56 0.63
N PRO A 249 12.61 6.49 -0.17
CA PRO A 249 12.20 6.49 -1.58
C PRO A 249 10.74 6.07 -1.83
N ILE A 250 9.91 5.85 -0.81
CA ILE A 250 8.61 5.16 -0.94
C ILE A 250 7.63 5.79 -1.94
N LEU A 251 7.67 7.11 -2.15
CA LEU A 251 6.82 7.74 -3.19
C LEU A 251 7.12 7.24 -4.60
N GLY A 252 8.35 6.76 -4.86
CA GLY A 252 8.71 6.08 -6.11
C GLY A 252 7.82 4.87 -6.41
N PHE A 253 7.39 4.13 -5.38
CA PHE A 253 6.44 3.03 -5.53
C PHE A 253 5.08 3.52 -6.00
N GLY A 254 4.61 4.65 -5.48
CA GLY A 254 3.39 5.31 -5.91
C GLY A 254 3.44 5.75 -7.38
N TYR A 255 4.58 6.28 -7.84
CA TYR A 255 4.77 6.68 -9.24
C TYR A 255 4.80 5.48 -10.21
N VAL A 256 5.48 4.39 -9.86
CA VAL A 256 5.45 3.17 -10.68
C VAL A 256 4.05 2.57 -10.70
N GLY A 257 3.36 2.54 -9.56
CA GLY A 257 1.94 2.22 -9.50
C GLY A 257 1.12 3.08 -10.46
N ALA A 258 1.34 4.40 -10.46
CA ALA A 258 0.66 5.32 -11.36
C ALA A 258 0.93 5.04 -12.85
N ILE A 259 2.12 4.55 -13.21
CA ILE A 259 2.42 4.08 -14.58
C ILE A 259 1.51 2.89 -14.92
N ILE A 260 1.38 1.90 -14.03
CA ILE A 260 0.49 0.74 -14.22
C ILE A 260 -0.95 1.18 -14.40
N GLY A 261 -1.47 2.02 -13.49
CA GLY A 261 -2.84 2.53 -13.55
C GLY A 261 -3.12 3.34 -14.82
N SER A 262 -2.14 4.14 -15.26
CA SER A 262 -2.23 4.90 -16.50
C SER A 262 -2.17 4.01 -17.73
N ALA A 263 -1.37 2.93 -17.73
CA ALA A 263 -1.30 1.94 -18.81
C ALA A 263 -2.63 1.21 -18.98
N ILE A 264 -3.24 0.79 -17.88
CA ILE A 264 -4.57 0.14 -17.88
C ILE A 264 -5.63 1.10 -18.42
N GLN A 265 -5.70 2.34 -17.93
CA GLN A 265 -6.70 3.32 -18.39
C GLN A 265 -6.55 3.68 -19.88
N CYS A 266 -5.34 3.55 -20.43
CA CYS A 266 -5.07 3.81 -21.84
C CYS A 266 -5.26 2.59 -22.74
N ASN A 267 -5.77 1.47 -22.22
CA ASN A 267 -5.97 0.22 -22.95
C ASN A 267 -4.67 -0.25 -23.64
N GLU A 268 -3.53 -0.08 -22.97
CA GLU A 268 -2.26 -0.57 -23.50
C GLU A 268 -2.27 -2.10 -23.61
N LYS A 269 -1.66 -2.62 -24.68
CA LYS A 269 -1.61 -4.07 -24.92
C LYS A 269 -0.86 -4.75 -23.76
N PHE A 270 -1.49 -5.75 -23.13
CA PHE A 270 -0.91 -6.48 -21.99
C PHE A 270 0.51 -6.96 -22.24
N HIS A 271 0.80 -7.43 -23.46
CA HIS A 271 2.13 -7.89 -23.84
C HIS A 271 3.21 -6.81 -23.63
N LYS A 272 2.92 -5.54 -23.96
CA LYS A 272 3.85 -4.42 -23.74
C LYS A 272 4.03 -4.11 -22.26
N ILE A 273 2.94 -4.12 -21.49
CA ILE A 273 2.98 -3.91 -20.04
C ILE A 273 3.84 -5.00 -19.38
N ARG A 274 3.62 -6.27 -19.76
CA ARG A 274 4.38 -7.42 -19.27
C ARG A 274 5.86 -7.35 -19.65
N GLN A 275 6.19 -7.06 -20.91
CA GLN A 275 7.57 -6.91 -21.35
C GLN A 275 8.31 -5.83 -20.56
N THR A 276 7.68 -4.68 -20.37
CA THR A 276 8.26 -3.57 -19.60
C THR A 276 8.48 -3.96 -18.15
N ALA A 277 7.53 -4.67 -17.53
CA ALA A 277 7.66 -5.13 -16.15
C ALA A 277 8.76 -6.20 -15.99
N VAL A 278 8.88 -7.13 -16.94
CA VAL A 278 9.96 -8.14 -16.96
C VAL A 278 11.32 -7.48 -17.12
N LEU A 279 11.44 -6.53 -18.05
CA LEU A 279 12.69 -5.79 -18.25
C LEU A 279 13.06 -4.99 -16.99
N PHE A 280 12.10 -4.27 -16.40
CA PHE A 280 12.31 -3.50 -15.19
C PHE A 280 12.76 -4.41 -14.03
N PHE A 281 12.08 -5.53 -13.80
CA PHE A 281 12.47 -6.50 -12.78
C PHE A 281 13.84 -7.11 -13.03
N GLY A 282 14.14 -7.48 -14.28
CA GLY A 282 15.45 -8.01 -14.68
C GLY A 282 16.58 -7.03 -14.38
N VAL A 283 16.39 -5.75 -14.72
CA VAL A 283 17.37 -4.69 -14.42
C VAL A 283 17.56 -4.54 -12.91
N THR A 284 16.47 -4.44 -12.13
CA THR A 284 16.58 -4.30 -10.67
C THR A 284 17.20 -5.52 -10.00
N LEU A 285 16.93 -6.73 -10.52
CA LEU A 285 17.51 -7.98 -10.05
C LEU A 285 19.02 -8.02 -10.31
N VAL A 286 19.47 -7.62 -11.51
CA VAL A 286 20.90 -7.56 -11.82
C VAL A 286 21.62 -6.57 -10.90
N PHE A 287 21.07 -5.38 -10.68
CA PHE A 287 21.64 -4.42 -9.71
C PHE A 287 21.70 -4.97 -8.28
N PHE A 288 20.65 -5.66 -7.84
CA PHE A 288 20.62 -6.30 -6.53
C PHE A 288 21.67 -7.40 -6.41
N LEU A 289 21.79 -8.29 -7.39
CA LEU A 289 22.79 -9.35 -7.39
C LEU A 289 24.21 -8.78 -7.38
N MET A 290 24.50 -7.78 -8.22
CA MET A 290 25.80 -7.10 -8.21
C MET A 290 26.12 -6.51 -6.83
N TRP A 291 25.14 -5.91 -6.16
CA TRP A 291 25.33 -5.37 -4.82
C TRP A 291 25.58 -6.45 -3.77
N VAL A 292 24.87 -7.59 -3.83
CA VAL A 292 25.08 -8.72 -2.93
C VAL A 292 26.51 -9.26 -3.02
N PHE A 293 27.14 -9.24 -4.22
CA PHE A 293 28.53 -9.66 -4.39
C PHE A 293 29.57 -8.63 -3.93
N VAL A 294 29.20 -7.36 -3.78
CA VAL A 294 30.12 -6.26 -3.46
C VAL A 294 30.00 -5.82 -1.99
N ALA A 295 28.84 -5.99 -1.38
CA ALA A 295 28.60 -5.60 0.01
C ALA A 295 29.14 -6.65 0.98
N ASP A 296 29.88 -6.23 2.00
CA ASP A 296 30.43 -7.13 3.03
C ASP A 296 29.32 -7.82 3.84
N ASN A 297 28.18 -7.15 4.05
CA ASN A 297 27.03 -7.71 4.75
C ASN A 297 25.68 -7.20 4.18
N PRO A 298 25.21 -7.78 3.06
CA PRO A 298 24.04 -7.26 2.33
C PRO A 298 22.70 -7.44 3.07
N PHE A 299 22.68 -8.25 4.14
CA PHE A 299 21.45 -8.50 4.91
C PHE A 299 21.44 -7.74 6.24
N GLU A 300 22.52 -7.02 6.57
CA GLU A 300 22.57 -6.12 7.70
C GLU A 300 21.54 -4.99 7.49
N ASN A 301 20.71 -4.72 8.49
CA ASN A 301 19.69 -3.66 8.48
C ASN A 301 18.39 -3.92 7.69
N ILE A 302 18.15 -5.12 7.16
CA ILE A 302 16.88 -5.44 6.46
C ILE A 302 15.63 -5.21 7.33
N MET A 303 15.77 -5.41 8.63
CA MET A 303 14.68 -5.29 9.60
C MET A 303 14.70 -3.98 10.38
N SER A 304 15.69 -3.13 10.12
CA SER A 304 15.73 -1.77 10.67
C SER A 304 14.76 -0.85 9.92
N ASP A 305 14.47 0.31 10.50
CA ASP A 305 13.77 1.38 9.80
C ASP A 305 14.53 1.93 8.57
N ASN A 306 15.83 1.62 8.45
CA ASN A 306 16.71 2.09 7.39
C ASN A 306 17.05 0.98 6.39
N ILE A 307 16.02 0.47 5.71
CA ILE A 307 16.20 -0.55 4.65
C ILE A 307 17.13 0.00 3.55
N PRO A 308 18.20 -0.72 3.16
CA PRO A 308 19.09 -0.34 2.07
C PRO A 308 18.34 0.00 0.78
N ILE A 309 18.75 1.08 0.10
CA ILE A 309 18.06 1.61 -1.09
C ILE A 309 17.99 0.56 -2.20
N ILE A 310 19.05 -0.24 -2.36
CA ILE A 310 19.13 -1.28 -3.41
C ILE A 310 18.09 -2.38 -3.16
N ILE A 311 17.83 -2.75 -1.90
CA ILE A 311 16.74 -3.67 -1.52
C ILE A 311 15.39 -3.04 -1.85
N GLN A 312 15.23 -1.74 -1.63
CA GLN A 312 13.98 -1.04 -1.99
C GLN A 312 13.77 -1.00 -3.52
N ILE A 313 14.82 -0.81 -4.31
CA ILE A 313 14.78 -0.88 -5.77
C ILE A 313 14.39 -2.29 -6.25
N MET A 314 15.00 -3.32 -5.66
CA MET A 314 14.67 -4.72 -5.94
C MET A 314 13.22 -5.04 -5.60
N ASN A 315 12.77 -4.63 -4.42
CA ASN A 315 11.39 -4.78 -3.95
C ASN A 315 10.41 -4.08 -4.90
N LEU A 316 10.72 -2.87 -5.38
CA LEU A 316 9.91 -2.16 -6.37
C LEU A 316 9.78 -2.96 -7.67
N GLY A 317 10.89 -3.50 -8.20
CA GLY A 317 10.89 -4.35 -9.39
C GLY A 317 10.07 -5.62 -9.20
N ALA A 318 10.31 -6.33 -8.10
CA ALA A 318 9.62 -7.58 -7.76
C ALA A 318 8.10 -7.38 -7.56
N MET A 319 7.71 -6.35 -6.80
CA MET A 319 6.30 -5.99 -6.59
C MET A 319 5.61 -5.59 -7.90
N THR A 320 6.30 -4.83 -8.75
CA THR A 320 5.78 -4.45 -10.07
C THR A 320 5.54 -5.69 -10.93
N PHE A 321 6.52 -6.58 -11.01
CA PHE A 321 6.41 -7.82 -11.78
C PHE A 321 5.29 -8.72 -11.25
N ALA A 322 5.24 -8.95 -9.93
CA ALA A 322 4.20 -9.75 -9.30
C ALA A 322 2.80 -9.15 -9.54
N THR A 323 2.64 -7.83 -9.43
CA THR A 323 1.37 -7.14 -9.71
C THR A 323 0.95 -7.32 -11.16
N ILE A 324 1.88 -7.23 -12.13
CA ILE A 324 1.57 -7.43 -13.56
C ILE A 324 1.28 -8.90 -13.90
N LEU A 325 1.93 -9.86 -13.24
CA LEU A 325 1.58 -11.27 -13.37
C LEU A 325 0.14 -11.52 -12.89
N MET A 326 -0.21 -10.98 -11.73
CA MET A 326 -1.56 -11.06 -11.18
C MET A 326 -2.58 -10.37 -12.09
N LEU A 327 -2.22 -9.21 -12.67
CA LEU A 327 -3.04 -8.48 -13.64
C LEU A 327 -3.33 -9.33 -14.89
N GLY A 328 -2.33 -10.02 -15.40
CA GLY A 328 -2.47 -11.00 -16.49
C GLY A 328 -3.37 -12.16 -16.14
N TYR A 329 -3.27 -12.63 -14.91
CA TYR A 329 -4.04 -13.78 -14.44
C TYR A 329 -5.51 -13.43 -14.15
N TYR A 330 -5.82 -12.30 -13.51
CA TYR A 330 -7.18 -12.00 -13.09
C TYR A 330 -7.94 -11.11 -14.07
N ASP A 331 -7.34 -10.04 -14.58
CA ASP A 331 -8.07 -9.03 -15.37
C ASP A 331 -7.88 -9.18 -16.88
N TYR A 332 -6.67 -9.54 -17.36
CA TYR A 332 -6.41 -9.74 -18.81
C TYR A 332 -6.65 -11.19 -19.24
N CYS A 333 -7.83 -11.73 -18.93
CA CYS A 333 -8.23 -13.06 -19.35
C CYS A 333 -9.65 -13.08 -19.94
N ARG A 334 -10.07 -14.20 -20.53
CA ARG A 334 -11.42 -14.34 -21.10
C ARG A 334 -12.48 -14.09 -20.01
N PRO A 335 -13.60 -13.41 -20.30
CA PRO A 335 -14.63 -13.05 -19.31
C PRO A 335 -15.10 -14.24 -18.44
N GLU A 336 -15.34 -15.40 -19.05
CA GLU A 336 -15.76 -16.62 -18.34
C GLU A 336 -14.72 -17.10 -17.32
N ARG A 337 -13.42 -17.01 -17.65
CA ARG A 337 -12.33 -17.40 -16.74
C ARG A 337 -12.16 -16.36 -15.65
N ARG A 338 -12.37 -15.09 -15.98
CA ARG A 338 -12.31 -13.97 -15.03
C ARG A 338 -13.33 -14.16 -13.91
N LEU A 339 -14.60 -14.42 -14.25
CA LEU A 339 -15.65 -14.65 -13.25
C LEU A 339 -15.33 -15.82 -12.30
N ARG A 340 -14.97 -17.00 -12.86
CA ARG A 340 -14.59 -18.17 -12.05
C ARG A 340 -13.40 -17.90 -11.14
N ARG A 341 -12.42 -17.10 -11.60
CA ARG A 341 -11.25 -16.72 -10.78
C ARG A 341 -11.64 -15.75 -9.68
N ILE A 342 -12.49 -14.77 -9.98
CA ILE A 342 -12.98 -13.79 -9.01
C ILE A 342 -13.73 -14.48 -7.87
N GLU A 343 -14.63 -15.42 -8.18
CA GLU A 343 -15.37 -16.22 -7.18
C GLU A 343 -14.42 -16.96 -6.22
N LYS A 344 -13.32 -17.54 -6.73
CA LYS A 344 -12.34 -18.24 -5.89
C LYS A 344 -11.55 -17.31 -4.97
N THR A 345 -11.45 -16.03 -5.29
CA THR A 345 -10.72 -15.03 -4.49
C THR A 345 -11.60 -14.28 -3.49
N LEU A 346 -12.85 -14.70 -3.32
CA LEU A 346 -13.83 -13.98 -2.52
C LEU A 346 -13.36 -13.78 -1.08
N THR A 347 -12.79 -14.81 -0.43
CA THR A 347 -12.24 -14.70 0.93
C THR A 347 -11.16 -13.63 1.02
N ILE A 348 -10.22 -13.60 0.09
CA ILE A 348 -9.13 -12.60 0.05
C ILE A 348 -9.70 -11.19 -0.15
N ARG A 349 -10.70 -11.05 -1.04
CA ARG A 349 -11.31 -9.75 -1.34
C ARG A 349 -12.11 -9.18 -0.16
N ARG A 350 -12.66 -10.02 0.73
CA ARG A 350 -13.27 -9.54 1.98
C ARG A 350 -12.27 -8.74 2.83
N PHE A 351 -11.03 -9.24 2.98
CA PHE A 351 -9.97 -8.52 3.70
C PHE A 351 -9.57 -7.21 3.01
N SER A 352 -9.64 -7.14 1.69
CA SER A 352 -9.37 -5.90 0.93
C SER A 352 -10.35 -4.77 1.24
N ILE A 353 -11.62 -5.09 1.49
CA ILE A 353 -12.68 -4.11 1.78
C ILE A 353 -12.46 -3.43 3.13
N VAL A 354 -11.96 -4.16 4.13
CA VAL A 354 -11.74 -3.67 5.51
C VAL A 354 -10.26 -3.51 5.89
N SER A 355 -9.39 -3.45 4.89
CA SER A 355 -7.94 -3.30 5.02
C SER A 355 -7.44 -2.21 5.97
N LEU A 356 -8.00 -0.99 5.90
CA LEU A 356 -7.64 0.17 6.71
C LEU A 356 -8.10 -0.03 8.13
N THR A 357 -9.30 -0.58 8.30
CA THR A 357 -9.81 -0.98 9.61
C THR A 357 -8.87 -1.99 10.26
N ILE A 358 -8.55 -3.09 9.56
CA ILE A 358 -7.61 -4.12 10.05
C ILE A 358 -6.25 -3.49 10.36
N TYR A 359 -5.68 -2.73 9.44
CA TYR A 359 -4.37 -2.10 9.63
C TYR A 359 -4.29 -1.27 10.93
N ILE A 360 -5.36 -0.56 11.25
CA ILE A 360 -5.43 0.34 12.40
C ILE A 360 -5.76 -0.42 13.69
N THR A 361 -6.68 -1.39 13.66
CA THR A 361 -7.18 -2.06 14.87
C THR A 361 -6.55 -3.41 15.17
N GLU A 362 -5.77 -3.98 14.25
CA GLU A 362 -5.14 -5.29 14.44
C GLU A 362 -4.23 -5.30 15.66
N SER A 363 -3.42 -4.26 15.88
CA SER A 363 -2.53 -4.18 17.04
C SER A 363 -3.30 -4.25 18.37
N ILE A 364 -4.49 -3.65 18.44
CA ILE A 364 -5.35 -3.65 19.62
C ILE A 364 -5.91 -5.05 19.85
N LEU A 365 -6.38 -5.69 18.78
CA LEU A 365 -6.90 -7.05 18.84
C LEU A 365 -5.81 -8.04 19.26
N ALA A 366 -4.63 -7.94 18.64
CA ALA A 366 -3.47 -8.76 18.98
C ALA A 366 -3.03 -8.56 20.43
N HIS A 367 -3.08 -7.32 20.94
CA HIS A 367 -2.81 -7.04 22.35
C HIS A 367 -3.84 -7.69 23.28
N GLY A 368 -5.14 -7.60 22.98
CA GLY A 368 -6.17 -8.26 23.76
C GLY A 368 -6.01 -9.79 23.80
N VAL A 369 -5.66 -10.39 22.66
CA VAL A 369 -5.33 -11.83 22.59
C VAL A 369 -4.05 -12.12 23.39
N TYR A 370 -3.04 -11.27 23.30
CA TYR A 370 -1.78 -11.44 24.05
C TYR A 370 -2.03 -11.48 25.56
N LEU A 371 -2.84 -10.56 26.10
CA LEU A 371 -3.21 -10.53 27.52
C LEU A 371 -3.96 -11.80 27.94
N PHE A 372 -4.78 -12.38 27.06
CA PHE A 372 -5.44 -13.66 27.33
C PHE A 372 -4.41 -14.81 27.41
N PHE A 373 -3.45 -14.87 26.50
CA PHE A 373 -2.39 -15.89 26.55
C PHE A 373 -1.47 -15.73 27.76
N GLU A 374 -1.20 -14.50 28.20
CA GLU A 374 -0.42 -14.20 29.41
C GLU A 374 -1.07 -14.72 30.71
N GLN A 375 -2.37 -15.05 30.71
CA GLN A 375 -3.01 -15.72 31.85
C GLN A 375 -2.59 -17.19 31.98
N PHE A 376 -2.20 -17.82 30.88
CA PHE A 376 -1.84 -19.24 30.82
C PHE A 376 -0.33 -19.47 30.62
N TRP A 377 0.35 -18.52 29.99
CA TRP A 377 1.79 -18.53 29.71
C TRP A 377 2.48 -17.36 30.40
N LYS A 378 3.79 -17.46 30.62
CA LYS A 378 4.59 -16.29 31.05
C LYS A 378 4.57 -15.21 29.97
N ALA A 379 4.82 -13.95 30.35
CA ALA A 379 5.00 -12.86 29.40
C ALA A 379 6.01 -13.25 28.29
N ALA A 380 5.72 -12.89 27.03
CA ALA A 380 6.56 -13.29 25.90
C ALA A 380 7.97 -12.71 25.99
N VAL A 381 8.10 -11.50 26.55
CA VAL A 381 9.38 -10.82 26.73
C VAL A 381 9.58 -10.53 28.20
N SER A 382 10.70 -10.99 28.77
CA SER A 382 11.19 -10.59 30.08
C SER A 382 12.45 -9.75 29.95
N TYR A 383 12.70 -8.87 30.92
CA TYR A 383 13.90 -8.07 30.97
C TYR A 383 14.81 -8.61 32.06
N VAL A 384 15.98 -9.13 31.67
CA VAL A 384 17.04 -9.52 32.60
C VAL A 384 18.19 -8.54 32.40
N ASN A 385 18.53 -7.76 33.43
CA ASN A 385 19.55 -6.71 33.36
C ASN A 385 19.33 -5.69 32.22
N GLN A 386 18.09 -5.27 31.99
CA GLN A 386 17.67 -4.38 30.90
C GLN A 386 17.84 -4.94 29.48
N ILE A 387 18.28 -6.18 29.32
CA ILE A 387 18.32 -6.87 28.03
C ILE A 387 16.99 -7.59 27.83
N PRO A 388 16.28 -7.34 26.72
CA PRO A 388 15.02 -8.01 26.45
C PRO A 388 15.30 -9.45 25.98
N LEU A 389 14.71 -10.42 26.68
CA LEU A 389 14.81 -11.85 26.37
C LEU A 389 13.44 -12.38 25.98
N LEU A 390 13.40 -13.08 24.85
CA LEU A 390 12.21 -13.79 24.40
C LEU A 390 12.07 -15.10 25.18
N ILE A 391 10.97 -15.24 25.90
CA ILE A 391 10.65 -16.45 26.68
C ILE A 391 9.83 -17.44 25.84
N TRP A 392 8.97 -16.93 24.97
CA TRP A 392 8.10 -17.81 24.19
C TRP A 392 8.89 -18.66 23.21
N ASP A 393 8.58 -19.95 23.18
CA ASP A 393 9.11 -20.84 22.16
C ASP A 393 8.39 -20.63 20.81
N ALA A 394 8.96 -21.21 19.74
CA ALA A 394 8.37 -21.12 18.41
C ALA A 394 6.90 -21.60 18.37
N THR A 395 6.56 -22.63 19.14
CA THR A 395 5.20 -23.20 19.18
C THR A 395 4.21 -22.19 19.73
N GLN A 396 4.53 -21.55 20.86
CA GLN A 396 3.71 -20.51 21.49
C GLN A 396 3.50 -19.33 20.54
N ILE A 397 4.56 -18.91 19.84
CA ILE A 397 4.50 -17.84 18.84
C ILE A 397 3.55 -18.22 17.69
N PHE A 398 3.67 -19.42 17.12
CA PHE A 398 2.80 -19.88 16.04
C PHE A 398 1.33 -20.03 16.47
N VAL A 399 1.08 -20.57 17.67
CA VAL A 399 -0.28 -20.70 18.21
C VAL A 399 -0.90 -19.32 18.40
N PHE A 400 -0.18 -18.37 18.99
CA PHE A 400 -0.65 -17.00 19.15
C PHE A 400 -1.01 -16.35 17.80
N MET A 401 -0.09 -16.40 16.82
CA MET A 401 -0.33 -15.85 15.48
C MET A 401 -1.53 -16.51 14.80
N ALA A 402 -1.67 -17.84 14.92
CA ALA A 402 -2.78 -18.58 14.35
C ALA A 402 -4.13 -18.16 14.97
N VAL A 403 -4.18 -17.96 16.30
CA VAL A 403 -5.40 -17.51 16.98
C VAL A 403 -5.77 -16.08 16.55
N VAL A 404 -4.82 -15.14 16.53
CA VAL A 404 -5.08 -13.76 16.04
C VAL A 404 -5.62 -13.79 14.61
N PHE A 405 -5.01 -14.60 13.74
CA PHE A 405 -5.45 -14.73 12.34
C PHE A 405 -6.85 -15.34 12.21
N LEU A 406 -7.17 -16.39 12.98
CA LEU A 406 -8.49 -17.03 12.99
C LEU A 406 -9.58 -16.09 13.49
N ILE A 407 -9.31 -15.31 14.55
CA ILE A 407 -10.24 -14.31 15.06
C ILE A 407 -10.56 -13.29 13.96
N TRP A 408 -9.56 -12.80 13.23
CA TRP A 408 -9.79 -11.89 12.11
C TRP A 408 -10.63 -12.51 10.99
N ILE A 409 -10.40 -13.79 10.64
CA ILE A 409 -11.24 -14.50 9.66
C ILE A 409 -12.71 -14.53 10.11
N ILE A 410 -12.96 -14.81 11.40
CA ILE A 410 -14.31 -14.85 11.98
C ILE A 410 -14.94 -13.47 11.94
N ILE A 411 -14.23 -12.44 12.44
CA ILE A 411 -14.71 -11.06 12.45
C ILE A 411 -15.10 -10.62 11.04
N VAL A 412 -14.21 -10.78 10.05
CA VAL A 412 -14.47 -10.36 8.67
C VAL A 412 -15.68 -11.08 8.07
N ARG A 413 -15.85 -12.39 8.33
CA ARG A 413 -17.02 -13.15 7.85
C ARG A 413 -18.33 -12.72 8.52
N LEU A 414 -18.31 -12.41 9.81
CA LEU A 414 -19.49 -11.90 10.49
C LEU A 414 -19.82 -10.48 10.03
N TRP A 415 -18.80 -9.65 9.79
CA TRP A 415 -18.95 -8.27 9.39
C TRP A 415 -19.49 -8.10 7.96
N GLU A 416 -19.21 -9.07 7.09
CA GLU A 416 -19.81 -9.16 5.75
C GLU A 416 -21.34 -9.22 5.80
N LYS A 417 -21.92 -9.90 6.81
CA LYS A 417 -23.39 -10.03 6.94
C LYS A 417 -24.10 -8.68 7.16
N VAL A 418 -23.37 -7.67 7.60
CA VAL A 418 -23.87 -6.31 7.82
C VAL A 418 -23.21 -5.31 6.88
N ASP A 419 -22.74 -5.76 5.71
CA ASP A 419 -22.12 -4.92 4.67
C ASP A 419 -20.95 -4.05 5.16
N PHE A 420 -20.20 -4.54 6.15
CA PHE A 420 -19.05 -3.84 6.73
C PHE A 420 -19.37 -2.45 7.28
N ILE A 421 -20.60 -2.24 7.77
CA ILE A 421 -21.01 -0.99 8.42
C ILE A 421 -20.11 -0.72 9.64
N PHE A 422 -19.77 0.55 9.87
CA PHE A 422 -18.81 1.02 10.90
C PHE A 422 -17.33 0.70 10.67
N SER A 423 -16.96 0.06 9.57
CA SER A 423 -15.55 0.03 9.15
C SER A 423 -15.03 1.46 8.89
N LEU A 424 -13.73 1.68 9.07
CA LEU A 424 -13.08 2.95 8.73
C LEU A 424 -13.24 3.29 7.24
N GLU A 425 -13.27 2.29 6.37
CA GLU A 425 -13.63 2.46 4.96
C GLU A 425 -15.05 3.01 4.78
N TRP A 426 -16.03 2.47 5.51
CA TRP A 426 -17.42 2.94 5.48
C TRP A 426 -17.52 4.39 5.98
N ILE A 427 -16.87 4.70 7.11
CA ILE A 427 -16.82 6.05 7.68
C ILE A 427 -16.21 7.02 6.67
N THR A 428 -15.06 6.67 6.08
CA THR A 428 -14.35 7.50 5.11
C THR A 428 -15.25 7.82 3.91
N ILE A 429 -15.96 6.82 3.37
CA ILE A 429 -16.89 7.01 2.24
C ILE A 429 -18.05 7.93 2.64
N LYS A 430 -18.62 7.76 3.84
CA LYS A 430 -19.71 8.61 4.32
C LYS A 430 -19.28 10.06 4.53
N VAL A 431 -18.12 10.28 5.12
CA VAL A 431 -17.56 11.62 5.29
C VAL A 431 -17.31 12.28 3.92
N MET A 432 -16.70 11.57 2.97
CA MET A 432 -16.51 12.10 1.61
C MET A 432 -17.83 12.42 0.90
N ALA A 433 -18.84 11.59 1.11
CA ALA A 433 -20.18 11.77 0.54
C ALA A 433 -20.88 13.01 1.07
N LEU A 434 -20.71 13.28 2.37
CA LEU A 434 -21.20 14.49 3.03
C LEU A 434 -20.58 15.73 2.38
N PHE A 435 -19.25 15.75 2.20
CA PHE A 435 -18.54 16.84 1.52
C PHE A 435 -18.89 16.99 0.03
N SER A 436 -19.31 15.91 -0.62
CA SER A 436 -19.66 15.92 -2.05
C SER A 436 -21.15 16.17 -2.33
N GLY A 437 -21.97 16.36 -1.29
CA GLY A 437 -23.43 16.50 -1.41
C GLY A 437 -24.15 15.24 -1.91
N ASN A 438 -23.46 14.11 -2.06
CA ASN A 438 -24.01 12.88 -2.62
C ASN A 438 -24.52 11.95 -1.51
N LYS A 439 -25.75 12.17 -1.07
CA LYS A 439 -26.39 11.41 0.03
C LYS A 439 -26.53 9.90 -0.22
N LYS A 440 -26.39 9.43 -1.47
CA LYS A 440 -26.57 8.01 -1.85
C LYS A 440 -25.29 7.18 -1.85
N ALA A 441 -24.14 7.74 -1.48
CA ALA A 441 -22.90 6.95 -1.43
C ALA A 441 -23.00 5.85 -0.36
N ARG A 442 -22.83 4.59 -0.79
CA ARG A 442 -22.76 3.40 0.05
C ARG A 442 -21.62 2.52 -0.47
N ILE A 443 -21.00 1.76 0.42
CA ILE A 443 -20.19 0.61 0.01
C ILE A 443 -21.17 -0.40 -0.57
N ASP A 444 -21.04 -0.67 -1.86
CA ASP A 444 -21.77 -1.75 -2.51
C ASP A 444 -20.94 -3.03 -2.39
N SER A 445 -20.92 -3.61 -1.18
CA SER A 445 -20.21 -4.85 -0.82
C SER A 445 -20.51 -5.99 -1.77
N HIS A 446 -21.73 -6.02 -2.34
CA HIS A 446 -22.13 -7.03 -3.30
C HIS A 446 -21.42 -6.83 -4.64
N LYS A 447 -21.40 -5.62 -5.18
CA LYS A 447 -20.67 -5.30 -6.43
C LYS A 447 -19.15 -5.42 -6.28
N ILE A 448 -18.62 -4.85 -5.19
CA ILE A 448 -17.63 -5.47 -4.30
C ILE A 448 -17.16 -6.88 -4.64
N LEU A 449 -17.89 -7.81 -4.03
CA LEU A 449 -17.49 -9.18 -3.80
C LEU A 449 -17.89 -10.13 -4.94
N TYR A 450 -19.02 -9.89 -5.60
CA TYR A 450 -19.57 -10.83 -6.56
C TYR A 450 -19.37 -10.40 -8.01
N GLY A 451 -18.95 -9.15 -8.23
CA GLY A 451 -18.94 -8.55 -9.57
C GLY A 451 -20.37 -8.21 -9.99
N GLY A 452 -20.55 -6.99 -10.47
CA GLY A 452 -21.85 -6.49 -10.92
C GLY A 452 -22.13 -6.83 -12.37
#